data_AF-A0A925MQ33-F1
#
_entry.id   AF-A0A925MQ33-F1
#
_cell.length_a   1.000
_cell.length_b   1.000
_cell.length_c   1.000
_cell.angle_alpha   90.00
_cell.angle_beta   90.00
_cell.angle_gamma   90.00
#
_symmetry.space_group_name_H-M   'P 1'
#
loop_
_entity.id
_entity.type
_entity.pdbx_description
1 polymer ?
#
loop_
_entity_poly.entity_id
_entity_poly.type
_entity_poly.pdbx_seq_one_letter_code
_entity_poly.pdbx_strand_id
1 'polypeptide(L)' 'VKFTITREGATLYAQPPGAQNAVPLEATAQDKFKIDNGTATGIVIEFDTTKNQMTIKRDGGERVFKKEN' A
#
# COMPACT_ATOMS: atom_id res chain seq x y z
N VAL A 1 -5.91 8.41 -10.90
CA VAL A 1 -5.54 8.47 -9.46
C VAL A 1 -4.15 7.87 -9.30
N LYS A 2 -3.23 8.56 -8.63
CA LYS A 2 -1.85 8.10 -8.42
C LYS A 2 -1.67 7.74 -6.95
N PHE A 3 -1.00 6.62 -6.69
CA PHE A 3 -0.66 6.18 -5.35
C PHE A 3 0.87 6.09 -5.29
N THR A 4 1.47 6.76 -4.32
CA THR A 4 2.94 6.81 -4.20
C THR A 4 3.36 5.92 -3.04
N ILE A 5 4.37 5.08 -3.29
CA ILE A 5 5.06 4.32 -2.25
C ILE A 5 6.49 4.84 -2.19
N THR A 6 6.90 5.36 -1.04
CA THR A 6 8.28 5.77 -0.77
C THR A 6 8.91 4.80 0.22
N ARG A 7 10.23 4.64 0.13
CA ARG A 7 11.02 3.83 1.07
C ARG A 7 12.01 4.74 1.77
N GLU A 8 11.95 4.79 3.09
CA GLU A 8 12.93 5.48 3.92
C GLU A 8 13.60 4.44 4.83
N GLY A 9 14.84 4.07 4.49
CA GLY A 9 15.56 3.00 5.18
C GLY A 9 14.87 1.64 5.05
N ALA A 10 14.41 1.11 6.20
CA ALA A 10 13.71 -0.17 6.28
C ALA A 10 12.17 -0.03 6.24
N THR A 11 11.65 1.19 6.34
CA THR A 11 10.21 1.46 6.42
C THR A 11 9.69 1.91 5.06
N LEU A 12 8.55 1.35 4.65
CA LEU A 12 7.82 1.85 3.49
C LEU A 12 6.74 2.83 3.96
N TYR A 13 6.49 3.86 3.16
CA TYR A 13 5.47 4.87 3.40
C TYR A 13 4.53 4.92 2.20
N ALA A 14 3.24 4.85 2.48
CA ALA A 14 2.18 4.94 1.49
C ALA A 14 1.56 6.34 1.50
N GLN A 15 1.49 6.99 0.33
CA GLN A 15 0.77 8.24 0.16
C GLN A 15 -0.41 8.04 -0.80
N PRO A 16 -1.63 7.85 -0.25
CA PRO A 16 -2.84 7.79 -1.04
C PRO A 16 -3.10 9.10 -1.81
N PRO A 17 -3.81 9.05 -2.95
CA PRO A 17 -4.21 10.24 -3.67
C PRO A 17 -5.08 11.14 -2.78
N GLY A 18 -4.71 12.41 -2.65
CA GLY A 18 -5.38 13.38 -1.79
C GLY A 18 -4.92 13.37 -0.32
N ALA A 19 -4.04 12.44 0.08
CA ALA A 19 -3.44 12.46 1.40
C ALA A 19 -2.30 13.50 1.46
N GLN A 20 -2.35 14.37 2.46
CA GLN A 20 -1.32 15.38 2.71
C GLN A 20 -0.03 14.75 3.27
N ASN A 21 -0.16 13.65 4.02
CA ASN A 21 0.95 12.95 4.65
C ASN A 21 1.01 11.49 4.20
N ALA A 22 2.22 10.95 4.09
CA ALA A 22 2.44 9.52 3.90
C ALA A 22 2.28 8.77 5.22
N VAL A 23 1.72 7.56 5.16
CA VAL A 23 1.52 6.68 6.31
C VAL A 23 2.51 5.53 6.28
N PRO A 24 3.15 5.18 7.41
CA PRO A 24 4.05 4.04 7.45
C PRO A 24 3.30 2.74 7.20
N LEU A 25 3.97 1.83 6.51
CA LEU A 25 3.50 0.48 6.21
C LEU A 25 4.20 -0.52 7.09
N GLU A 26 3.42 -1.40 7.69
CA GLU A 26 3.92 -2.54 8.44
C GLU A 26 4.04 -3.75 7.53
N ALA A 27 5.23 -4.36 7.48
CA ALA A 27 5.43 -5.59 6.75
C ALA A 27 4.77 -6.75 7.50
N THR A 28 3.83 -7.42 6.85
CA THR A 28 3.17 -8.64 7.37
C THR A 28 3.72 -9.90 6.70
N ALA A 29 4.22 -9.76 5.48
CA ALA A 29 5.01 -10.75 4.76
C ALA A 29 5.95 -10.02 3.77
N GLN A 30 6.81 -10.76 3.08
CA GLN A 30 7.75 -10.20 2.10
C GLN A 30 7.09 -9.26 1.08
N ASP A 31 5.94 -9.67 0.55
CA ASP A 31 5.21 -8.96 -0.50
C ASP A 31 3.87 -8.38 0.00
N LYS A 32 3.64 -8.38 1.32
CA LYS A 32 2.38 -7.92 1.93
C LYS A 32 2.62 -6.93 3.05
N PHE A 33 1.96 -5.80 2.95
CA PHE A 33 2.06 -4.70 3.87
C PHE A 33 0.68 -4.30 4.38
N LYS A 34 0.62 -3.74 5.58
CA LYS A 34 -0.61 -3.25 6.20
C LYS A 34 -0.44 -1.79 6.61
N ILE A 35 -1.49 -1.01 6.44
CA ILE A 35 -1.66 0.27 7.14
C ILE A 35 -2.61 -0.02 8.30
N ASP A 36 -2.15 0.19 9.52
CA ASP A 36 -3.05 0.32 10.65
C ASP A 36 -3.68 1.72 10.60
N ASN A 37 -4.94 1.78 10.22
CA ASN A 37 -5.74 3.00 10.16
C ASN A 37 -6.76 3.06 11.32
N GLY A 38 -6.60 2.24 12.36
CA GLY A 38 -7.53 2.16 13.49
C GLY A 38 -8.85 1.44 13.20
N THR A 39 -8.99 0.77 12.05
CA THR A 39 -10.14 -0.12 11.76
C THR A 39 -9.76 -1.59 11.96
N ALA A 40 -10.73 -2.42 12.33
CA ALA A 40 -10.51 -3.85 12.63
C ALA A 40 -9.89 -4.65 11.46
N THR A 41 -10.13 -4.20 10.23
CA THR A 41 -9.67 -4.84 8.99
C THR A 41 -8.42 -4.18 8.40
N GLY A 42 -8.11 -2.93 8.76
CA GLY A 42 -6.98 -2.19 8.22
C GLY A 42 -7.03 -1.97 6.71
N ILE A 43 -5.89 -1.58 6.13
CA ILE A 43 -5.68 -1.57 4.67
C ILE A 43 -4.54 -2.54 4.37
N VAL A 44 -4.79 -3.53 3.52
CA VAL A 44 -3.75 -4.47 3.08
C VAL A 44 -3.26 -4.05 1.70
N ILE A 45 -1.95 -4.02 1.52
CA ILE A 45 -1.27 -3.72 0.27
C ILE A 45 -0.42 -4.93 -0.11
N GLU A 46 -0.69 -5.51 -1.27
CA GLU A 46 0.06 -6.63 -1.83
C GLU A 46 0.84 -6.16 -3.06
N PHE A 47 2.12 -6.50 -3.13
CA PHE A 47 2.98 -6.19 -4.26
C PHE A 47 3.23 -7.46 -5.07
N ASP A 48 2.86 -7.43 -6.35
CA ASP A 48 3.20 -8.49 -7.31
C ASP A 48 4.31 -7.97 -8.23
N THR A 49 5.55 -8.31 -7.88
CA THR A 49 6.74 -7.92 -8.66
C THR A 49 6.80 -8.62 -10.01
N THR A 50 6.21 -9.81 -10.14
CA THR A 50 6.15 -10.55 -11.43
C THR A 50 5.27 -9.83 -12.44
N LYS A 51 4.21 -9.18 -11.95
CA LYS A 51 3.24 -8.45 -12.79
C LYS A 51 3.41 -6.93 -12.76
N ASN A 52 4.38 -6.40 -12.00
CA ASN A 52 4.54 -4.98 -11.72
C ASN A 52 3.23 -4.32 -11.23
N GLN A 53 2.53 -5.01 -10.33
CA GLN A 53 1.21 -4.60 -9.83
C GLN A 53 1.23 -4.41 -8.32
N MET A 54 0.38 -3.50 -7.86
CA MET A 54 0.10 -3.27 -6.46
C MET A 54 -1.40 -3.38 -6.25
N THR A 55 -1.81 -4.24 -5.34
CA THR A 55 -3.22 -4.45 -4.99
C THR A 55 -3.49 -3.87 -3.61
N ILE A 56 -4.51 -3.03 -3.50
CA ILE A 56 -4.97 -2.46 -2.23
C ILE A 56 -6.32 -3.08 -1.88
N LYS A 57 -6.40 -3.74 -0.74
CA LYS A 57 -7.62 -4.31 -0.16
C LYS A 57 -8.06 -3.48 1.03
N ARG A 58 -9.30 -3.03 1.02
CA ARG A 58 -9.98 -2.29 2.10
C ARG A 58 -11.33 -2.92 2.34
N ASP A 59 -11.97 -2.62 3.47
CA ASP A 59 -13.31 -3.11 3.75
C ASP A 59 -14.27 -2.84 2.59
N GLY A 60 -14.76 -3.93 1.98
CA GLY A 60 -15.70 -3.90 0.87
C GLY A 60 -15.11 -3.72 -0.53
N GLY A 61 -13.79 -3.69 -0.73
CA GLY A 61 -13.24 -3.56 -2.08
C GLY A 61 -11.74 -3.82 -2.25
N GLU A 62 -11.40 -4.27 -3.46
CA GLU A 62 -10.04 -4.42 -3.94
C GLU A 62 -9.79 -3.45 -5.10
N ARG A 63 -8.60 -2.85 -5.14
CA ARG A 63 -8.16 -2.02 -6.26
C ARG A 63 -6.75 -2.38 -6.69
N VAL A 64 -6.60 -2.69 -7.97
CA VAL A 64 -5.32 -3.01 -8.59
C VAL A 64 -4.75 -1.77 -9.27
N PHE A 65 -3.48 -1.50 -9.01
CA PHE A 65 -2.67 -0.47 -9.63
C PHE A 65 -1.53 -1.12 -10.39
N LYS A 66 -1.19 -0.58 -11.56
CA LYS A 66 0.04 -0.94 -12.27
C LYS A 66 1.12 0.09 -11.94
N LYS A 67 2.35 -0.36 -11.81
CA LYS A 67 3.51 0.53 -11.63
C LYS A 67 3.60 1.45 -12.86
N GLU A 68 3.74 2.75 -12.59
CA GLU A 68 4.00 3.74 -13.63
C GLU A 68 5.45 3.54 -14.13
N ASN A 69 5.62 3.48 -15.46
CA ASN A 69 6.91 3.24 -16.12
C ASN A 69 7.87 4.42 -15.95
#